data_AF-A0A094L865-F1
#
_entry.id   AF-A0A094L865-F1
#
_cell.length_a   1.000
_cell.length_b   1.000
_cell.length_c   1.000
_cell.angle_alpha   90.00
_cell.angle_beta   90.00
_cell.angle_gamma   90.00
#
_symmetry.space_group_name_H-M   'P 1'
#
loop_
_entity.id
_entity.type
_entity.pdbx_description
1 polymer ?
#
loop_
_entity_poly.entity_id
_entity_poly.type
_entity_poly.pdbx_seq_one_letter_code
_entity_poly.pdbx_strand_id
1 'polypeptide(L)'
;MSEYVEQGDVCFFYRPAIDTDEVNSIDDIQRLFVVLAPDGDDQARLFVIGQKRLPEIIEGESKSSERGWMMNLMIAEPKRIGERLGPDTYETKTEGTRELSAAVPVGEGRYEIFDAGDSTFFAYRLSQPEHIGEAQSELGIRHEASYVISVRNPSLEVSGFPDASPDYPAHLKNKFGDKRWIRIDDSELLNYEDAQLVLVGAKDDLSDTGADLSGKPDLFATLELKKRDWPTKSLNKGEFADPNNEG
;
A
#
# COMPACT_ATOMS: atom_id res chain seq x y z
N MET A 1 11.53 -7.96 22.65
CA MET A 1 11.60 -6.51 22.43
C MET A 1 11.41 -6.32 20.94
N SER A 2 10.51 -5.42 20.54
CA SER A 2 10.43 -5.01 19.15
C SER A 2 11.64 -4.15 18.81
N GLU A 3 12.19 -4.31 17.61
CA GLU A 3 13.26 -3.49 17.07
C GLU A 3 12.70 -2.66 15.91
N TYR A 4 12.85 -1.35 16.03
CA TYR A 4 12.34 -0.39 15.05
C TYR A 4 13.06 -0.54 13.71
N VAL A 5 12.31 -0.50 12.61
CA VAL A 5 12.86 -0.45 11.25
C VAL A 5 12.60 0.90 10.61
N GLU A 6 11.33 1.33 10.59
CA GLU A 6 10.90 2.57 9.94
C GLU A 6 9.49 2.96 10.42
N GLN A 7 9.14 4.25 10.38
CA GLN A 7 7.76 4.72 10.55
C GLN A 7 7.50 5.91 9.63
N GLY A 8 6.23 6.27 9.42
CA GLY A 8 5.89 7.43 8.62
C GLY A 8 4.40 7.55 8.32
N ASP A 9 4.06 8.27 7.27
CA ASP A 9 2.69 8.41 6.78
C ASP A 9 2.36 7.28 5.79
N VAL A 10 1.16 6.72 5.92
CA VAL A 10 0.60 5.75 4.97
C VAL A 10 -0.64 6.33 4.31
N CYS A 11 -0.73 6.17 2.99
CA CYS A 11 -1.90 6.57 2.22
C CYS A 11 -2.37 5.41 1.34
N PHE A 12 -3.67 5.12 1.35
CA PHE A 12 -4.29 4.12 0.49
C PHE A 12 -5.04 4.80 -0.64
N PHE A 13 -4.86 4.28 -1.86
CA PHE A 13 -5.57 4.75 -3.05
C PHE A 13 -6.09 3.58 -3.86
N TYR A 14 -7.29 3.67 -4.42
CA TYR A 14 -7.71 2.74 -5.48
C TYR A 14 -7.79 3.48 -6.80
N ARG A 15 -7.49 2.80 -7.92
CA ARG A 15 -7.78 3.32 -9.25
C ARG A 15 -8.98 2.58 -9.82
N PRO A 16 -10.05 3.28 -10.24
CA PRO A 16 -11.17 2.68 -10.94
C PRO A 16 -10.72 1.93 -12.19
N ALA A 17 -11.52 0.94 -12.61
CA ALA A 17 -11.38 0.34 -13.93
C ALA A 17 -11.62 1.39 -15.04
N ILE A 18 -11.15 1.05 -16.23
CA ILE A 18 -11.28 1.92 -17.40
C ILE A 18 -12.75 1.96 -17.80
N ASP A 19 -13.25 3.13 -18.19
CA ASP A 19 -14.65 3.34 -18.58
C ASP A 19 -15.66 3.02 -17.44
N THR A 20 -15.24 3.20 -16.18
CA THR A 20 -16.09 3.07 -15.00
C THR A 20 -16.69 4.43 -14.61
N ASP A 21 -18.02 4.54 -14.71
CA ASP A 21 -18.76 5.73 -14.26
C ASP A 21 -18.91 5.75 -12.72
N GLU A 22 -19.24 4.60 -12.12
CA GLU A 22 -19.40 4.46 -10.66
C GLU A 22 -18.71 3.19 -10.16
N VAL A 23 -17.95 3.32 -9.07
CA VAL A 23 -17.30 2.18 -8.39
C VAL A 23 -18.25 1.66 -7.32
N ASN A 24 -18.66 0.39 -7.42
CA ASN A 24 -19.58 -0.23 -6.48
C ASN A 24 -19.00 -1.48 -5.81
N SER A 25 -17.92 -2.04 -6.36
CA SER A 25 -17.31 -3.26 -5.88
C SER A 25 -15.83 -3.36 -6.27
N ILE A 26 -15.13 -4.38 -5.75
CA ILE A 26 -13.75 -4.69 -6.13
C ILE A 26 -13.55 -4.98 -7.63
N ASP A 27 -14.61 -5.41 -8.34
CA ASP A 27 -14.55 -5.68 -9.78
C ASP A 27 -14.40 -4.39 -10.60
N ASP A 28 -14.91 -3.28 -10.07
CA ASP A 28 -14.80 -1.94 -10.65
C ASP A 28 -13.47 -1.26 -10.34
N ILE A 29 -12.55 -1.96 -9.67
CA ILE A 29 -11.24 -1.46 -9.27
C ILE A 29 -10.17 -2.06 -10.17
N GLN A 30 -9.35 -1.22 -10.78
CA GLN A 30 -8.19 -1.66 -11.56
C GLN A 30 -7.04 -2.07 -10.64
N ARG A 31 -6.71 -1.22 -9.66
CA ARG A 31 -5.54 -1.36 -8.77
C ARG A 31 -5.82 -0.77 -7.40
N LEU A 32 -5.27 -1.39 -6.36
CA LEU A 32 -5.14 -0.82 -5.03
C LEU A 32 -3.67 -0.47 -4.79
N PHE A 33 -3.41 0.71 -4.27
CA PHE A 33 -2.10 1.24 -3.99
C PHE A 33 -1.93 1.58 -2.50
N VAL A 34 -0.69 1.47 -2.03
CA VAL A 34 -0.25 1.95 -0.72
C VAL A 34 0.95 2.85 -0.94
N VAL A 35 0.87 4.10 -0.47
CA VAL A 35 2.03 4.99 -0.39
C VAL A 35 2.58 4.92 1.02
N LEU A 36 3.89 4.69 1.14
CA LEU A 36 4.63 4.81 2.40
C LEU A 36 5.58 6.00 2.27
N ALA A 37 5.41 7.00 3.12
CA ALA A 37 6.28 8.17 3.21
C ALA A 37 7.00 8.15 4.57
N PRO A 38 8.24 7.63 4.63
CA PRO A 38 8.99 7.51 5.88
C PRO A 38 9.28 8.87 6.52
N ASP A 39 9.26 8.93 7.86
CA ASP A 39 9.64 10.12 8.61
C ASP A 39 11.13 10.46 8.37
N GLY A 40 11.42 11.72 8.02
CA GLY A 40 12.79 12.20 7.87
C GLY A 40 13.48 11.75 6.58
N ASP A 41 12.77 11.09 5.68
CA ASP A 41 13.21 10.74 4.32
C ASP A 41 12.61 11.73 3.30
N ASP A 42 13.33 12.01 2.22
CA ASP A 42 12.86 12.84 1.11
C ASP A 42 12.20 12.01 -0.01
N GLN A 43 12.23 10.68 0.11
CA GLN A 43 11.59 9.75 -0.81
C GLN A 43 10.38 9.06 -0.18
N ALA A 44 9.35 8.84 -1.00
CA ALA A 44 8.22 7.99 -0.69
C ALA A 44 8.19 6.78 -1.63
N ARG A 45 7.50 5.72 -1.21
CA ARG A 45 7.36 4.46 -1.96
C ARG A 45 5.91 4.26 -2.36
N LEU A 46 5.66 3.95 -3.64
CA LEU A 46 4.35 3.56 -4.14
C LEU A 46 4.31 2.04 -4.34
N PHE A 47 3.51 1.35 -3.55
CA PHE A 47 3.25 -0.07 -3.71
C PHE A 47 1.92 -0.32 -4.42
N VAL A 48 1.84 -1.38 -5.22
CA VAL A 48 0.57 -1.96 -5.70
C VAL A 48 0.25 -3.25 -4.95
N ILE A 49 -1.02 -3.44 -4.59
CA ILE A 49 -1.54 -4.65 -3.93
C ILE A 49 -2.12 -5.59 -4.98
N GLY A 50 -1.63 -6.83 -5.01
CA GLY A 50 -1.95 -7.79 -6.08
C GLY A 50 -3.41 -8.22 -6.17
N GLN A 51 -4.04 -8.48 -5.03
CA GLN A 51 -5.42 -8.96 -4.95
C GLN A 51 -6.46 -7.82 -4.99
N LYS A 52 -6.03 -6.57 -5.22
CA LYS A 52 -6.85 -5.35 -5.11
C LYS A 52 -7.52 -5.12 -3.73
N ARG A 53 -7.20 -5.97 -2.75
CA ARG A 53 -7.61 -5.89 -1.36
C ARG A 53 -6.47 -6.32 -0.45
N LEU A 54 -6.44 -5.81 0.77
CA LEU A 54 -5.53 -6.31 1.80
C LEU A 54 -5.98 -7.71 2.29
N PRO A 55 -5.05 -8.58 2.71
CA PRO A 55 -5.40 -9.90 3.25
C PRO A 55 -6.35 -9.84 4.43
N GLU A 56 -7.23 -10.82 4.54
CA GLU A 56 -8.11 -10.93 5.70
C GLU A 56 -7.31 -11.17 6.99
N ILE A 57 -7.73 -10.52 8.07
CA ILE A 57 -7.27 -10.76 9.43
C ILE A 57 -8.37 -11.55 10.12
N ILE A 58 -8.03 -12.76 10.57
CA ILE A 58 -8.97 -13.68 11.21
C ILE A 58 -8.84 -13.51 12.72
N GLU A 59 -9.93 -13.08 13.35
CA GLU A 59 -9.97 -12.83 14.80
C GLU A 59 -9.64 -14.12 15.58
N GLY A 60 -8.71 -14.01 16.54
CA GLY A 60 -8.24 -15.14 17.34
C GLY A 60 -7.15 -16.00 16.69
N GLU A 61 -6.80 -15.77 15.42
CA GLU A 61 -5.64 -16.37 14.77
C GLU A 61 -4.46 -15.38 14.74
N SER A 62 -3.26 -15.84 15.10
CA SER A 62 -2.09 -14.95 15.08
C SER A 62 -1.56 -14.65 13.66
N LYS A 63 -1.93 -15.46 12.66
CA LYS A 63 -1.59 -15.30 11.24
C LYS A 63 -2.66 -15.94 10.37
N SER A 64 -3.19 -15.21 9.39
CA SER A 64 -4.09 -15.76 8.38
C SER A 64 -3.41 -16.80 7.48
N SER A 65 -4.19 -17.74 6.95
CA SER A 65 -3.71 -18.63 5.87
C SER A 65 -3.72 -17.95 4.50
N GLU A 66 -4.51 -16.88 4.33
CA GLU A 66 -4.53 -16.07 3.13
C GLU A 66 -3.25 -15.24 3.03
N ARG A 67 -2.64 -15.27 1.85
CA ARG A 67 -1.42 -14.50 1.55
C ARG A 67 -1.72 -13.49 0.47
N GLY A 68 -1.48 -12.23 0.79
CA GLY A 68 -1.41 -11.16 -0.20
C GLY A 68 0.01 -10.92 -0.66
N TRP A 69 0.15 -10.09 -1.69
CA TRP A 69 1.44 -9.52 -2.04
C TRP A 69 1.32 -8.05 -2.41
N MET A 70 2.41 -7.33 -2.20
CA MET A 70 2.58 -5.98 -2.74
C MET A 70 3.93 -5.86 -3.44
N MET A 71 3.98 -4.97 -4.44
CA MET A 71 5.19 -4.72 -5.22
C MET A 71 5.48 -3.23 -5.26
N ASN A 72 6.73 -2.85 -5.00
CA ASN A 72 7.18 -1.47 -5.11
C ASN A 72 7.19 -1.06 -6.59
N LEU A 73 6.33 -0.13 -6.98
CA LEU A 73 6.24 0.39 -8.35
C LEU A 73 7.15 1.58 -8.60
N MET A 74 7.48 2.34 -7.56
CA MET A 74 8.20 3.60 -7.69
C MET A 74 8.75 4.04 -6.34
N ILE A 75 9.97 4.54 -6.35
CA ILE A 75 10.57 5.30 -5.25
C ILE A 75 10.95 6.67 -5.80
N ALA A 76 10.36 7.70 -5.24
CA ALA A 76 10.56 9.06 -5.73
C ALA A 76 10.21 10.07 -4.65
N GLU A 77 10.54 11.34 -4.89
CA GLU A 77 10.00 12.45 -4.10
C GLU A 77 8.47 12.36 -4.04
N PRO A 78 7.84 12.67 -2.88
CA PRO A 78 6.41 12.51 -2.66
C PRO A 78 5.52 13.16 -3.74
N LYS A 79 5.92 14.34 -4.22
CA LYS A 79 5.22 15.02 -5.32
C LYS A 79 5.13 14.16 -6.58
N ARG A 80 6.20 13.47 -6.95
CA ARG A 80 6.25 12.62 -8.16
C ARG A 80 5.38 11.36 -8.00
N ILE A 81 5.27 10.85 -6.76
CA ILE A 81 4.30 9.79 -6.43
C ILE A 81 2.87 10.32 -6.62
N GLY A 82 2.59 11.53 -6.13
CA GLY A 82 1.30 12.21 -6.34
C GLY A 82 0.95 12.41 -7.82
N GLU A 83 1.90 12.88 -8.64
CA GLU A 83 1.74 13.01 -10.09
C GLU A 83 1.43 11.66 -10.75
N ARG A 84 2.09 10.57 -10.33
CA ARG A 84 1.83 9.22 -10.84
C ARG A 84 0.43 8.70 -10.50
N LEU A 85 -0.12 9.11 -9.36
CA LEU A 85 -1.48 8.75 -8.94
C LEU A 85 -2.55 9.56 -9.67
N GLY A 86 -2.19 10.67 -10.32
CA GLY A 86 -3.11 11.50 -11.10
C GLY A 86 -3.70 10.80 -12.34
N PRO A 87 -4.55 11.53 -13.10
CA PRO A 87 -5.08 11.04 -14.36
C PRO A 87 -3.95 10.91 -15.39
N ASP A 88 -4.08 9.95 -16.30
CA ASP A 88 -3.09 9.64 -17.33
C ASP A 88 -3.80 9.30 -18.65
N THR A 89 -3.15 9.45 -19.79
CA THR A 89 -3.73 9.13 -21.10
C THR A 89 -2.88 8.07 -21.79
N TYR A 90 -3.51 7.02 -22.32
CA TYR A 90 -2.77 5.97 -23.05
C TYR A 90 -3.48 5.58 -24.35
N GLU A 91 -2.69 5.27 -25.38
CA GLU A 91 -3.20 4.85 -26.68
C GLU A 91 -3.40 3.33 -26.72
N THR A 92 -4.61 2.90 -27.10
CA THR A 92 -4.90 1.49 -27.36
C THR A 92 -4.74 1.16 -28.84
N LYS A 93 -4.22 -0.03 -29.14
CA LYS A 93 -3.99 -0.49 -30.53
C LYS A 93 -5.28 -0.68 -31.34
N THR A 94 -6.43 -0.80 -30.67
CA THR A 94 -7.70 -1.22 -31.29
C THR A 94 -8.81 -0.18 -31.15
N GLU A 95 -8.77 0.76 -30.19
CA GLU A 95 -9.92 1.61 -29.85
C GLU A 95 -9.59 3.09 -29.61
N GLY A 96 -8.36 3.55 -29.92
CA GLY A 96 -7.97 4.96 -29.80
C GLY A 96 -7.42 5.34 -28.41
N THR A 97 -7.35 6.65 -28.13
CA THR A 97 -6.87 7.25 -26.86
C THR A 97 -7.89 7.00 -25.75
N ARG A 98 -7.45 6.40 -24.63
CA ARG A 98 -8.25 6.25 -23.41
C ARG A 98 -7.66 7.07 -22.28
N GLU A 99 -8.53 7.66 -21.46
CA GLU A 99 -8.15 8.37 -20.24
C GLU A 99 -8.23 7.40 -19.05
N LEU A 100 -7.16 7.34 -18.27
CA LEU A 100 -7.15 6.74 -16.95
C LEU A 100 -7.54 7.82 -15.96
N SER A 101 -8.62 7.61 -15.23
CA SER A 101 -9.00 8.47 -14.13
C SER A 101 -7.91 8.51 -13.05
N ALA A 102 -7.89 9.58 -12.27
CA ALA A 102 -7.05 9.69 -11.09
C ALA A 102 -7.33 8.54 -10.11
N ALA A 103 -6.32 8.15 -9.34
CA ALA A 103 -6.55 7.28 -8.20
C ALA A 103 -7.35 8.03 -7.13
N VAL A 104 -8.24 7.34 -6.42
CA VAL A 104 -9.08 7.89 -5.38
C VAL A 104 -8.45 7.61 -4.02
N PRO A 105 -8.12 8.63 -3.21
CA PRO A 105 -7.69 8.43 -1.84
C PRO A 105 -8.82 7.78 -1.02
N VAL A 106 -8.48 6.70 -0.32
CA VAL A 106 -9.44 5.88 0.45
C VAL A 106 -8.97 5.65 1.89
N GLY A 107 -7.76 6.07 2.25
CA GLY A 107 -7.31 6.04 3.63
C GLY A 107 -6.03 6.84 3.81
N GLU A 108 -5.88 7.43 4.98
CA GLU A 108 -4.68 8.13 5.42
C GLU A 108 -4.43 7.76 6.87
N GLY A 109 -3.17 7.57 7.24
CA GLY A 109 -2.80 7.17 8.58
C GLY A 109 -1.30 7.25 8.83
N ARG A 110 -0.89 6.72 9.98
CA ARG A 110 0.51 6.51 10.34
C ARG A 110 0.82 5.02 10.27
N TYR A 111 2.03 4.68 9.88
CA TYR A 111 2.52 3.31 9.89
C TYR A 111 3.83 3.19 10.66
N GLU A 112 4.09 1.96 11.11
CA GLU A 112 5.39 1.53 11.59
C GLU A 112 5.71 0.15 11.02
N ILE A 113 6.96 -0.01 10.61
CA ILE A 113 7.59 -1.30 10.34
C ILE A 113 8.52 -1.60 11.51
N PHE A 114 8.28 -2.73 12.16
CA PHE A 114 9.07 -3.18 13.29
C PHE A 114 9.32 -4.68 13.25
N ASP A 115 10.49 -5.05 13.70
CA ASP A 115 10.89 -6.42 13.91
C ASP A 115 10.42 -6.89 15.29
N ALA A 116 9.79 -8.07 15.37
CA ALA A 116 9.41 -8.67 16.65
C ALA A 116 9.82 -10.13 16.72
N GLY A 117 11.13 -10.35 16.92
CA GLY A 117 11.67 -11.65 17.32
C GLY A 117 11.82 -12.63 16.16
N ASP A 118 10.73 -13.11 15.57
CA ASP A 118 10.72 -14.08 14.46
C ASP A 118 10.13 -13.54 13.14
N SER A 119 9.49 -12.38 13.20
CA SER A 119 8.70 -11.81 12.11
C SER A 119 8.92 -10.29 12.04
N THR A 120 8.81 -9.72 10.84
CA THR A 120 8.70 -8.27 10.66
C THR A 120 7.24 -7.92 10.42
N PHE A 121 6.77 -6.86 11.06
CA PHE A 121 5.39 -6.39 10.98
C PHE A 121 5.33 -5.04 10.27
N PHE A 122 4.32 -4.87 9.43
CA PHE A 122 3.83 -3.57 8.99
C PHE A 122 2.51 -3.32 9.71
N ALA A 123 2.48 -2.30 10.55
CA ALA A 123 1.29 -1.88 11.28
C ALA A 123 0.88 -0.48 10.86
N TYR A 124 -0.41 -0.20 10.81
CA TYR A 124 -0.93 1.14 10.58
C TYR A 124 -2.16 1.43 11.41
N ARG A 125 -2.43 2.74 11.58
CA ARG A 125 -3.69 3.27 12.11
C ARG A 125 -4.12 4.46 11.27
N LEU A 126 -5.35 4.46 10.81
CA LEU A 126 -5.93 5.54 10.02
C LEU A 126 -6.26 6.76 10.89
N SER A 127 -6.03 7.94 10.32
CA SER A 127 -6.60 9.22 10.73
C SER A 127 -7.86 9.56 9.94
N GLN A 128 -7.94 9.09 8.68
CA GLN A 128 -9.08 9.29 7.78
C GLN A 128 -9.37 8.03 6.94
N PRO A 129 -10.65 7.68 6.73
CA PRO A 129 -11.82 8.27 7.40
C PRO A 129 -11.83 7.96 8.90
N GLU A 130 -12.53 8.78 9.70
CA GLU A 130 -12.71 8.53 11.14
C GLU A 130 -13.42 7.20 11.43
N HIS A 131 -14.27 6.75 10.50
CA HIS A 131 -14.98 5.49 10.57
C HIS A 131 -14.85 4.74 9.24
N ILE A 132 -14.59 3.44 9.33
CA ILE A 132 -14.53 2.55 8.16
C ILE A 132 -15.90 2.51 7.50
N GLY A 133 -15.94 2.88 6.22
CA GLY A 133 -17.13 2.79 5.38
C GLY A 133 -17.07 1.62 4.40
N GLU A 134 -17.97 1.66 3.43
CA GLU A 134 -18.12 0.67 2.37
C GLU A 134 -16.83 0.51 1.55
N ALA A 135 -16.22 1.62 1.11
CA ALA A 135 -15.03 1.60 0.27
C ALA A 135 -13.84 0.92 0.96
N GLN A 136 -13.59 1.25 2.23
CA GLN A 136 -12.50 0.64 3.00
C GLN A 136 -12.79 -0.84 3.28
N SER A 137 -14.03 -1.18 3.63
CA SER A 137 -14.44 -2.56 3.93
C SER A 137 -14.24 -3.48 2.73
N GLU A 138 -14.66 -3.06 1.54
CA GLU A 138 -14.51 -3.82 0.30
C GLU A 138 -13.02 -4.04 -0.07
N LEU A 139 -12.17 -3.05 0.22
CA LEU A 139 -10.73 -3.10 -0.01
C LEU A 139 -9.94 -3.84 1.09
N GLY A 140 -10.60 -4.33 2.14
CA GLY A 140 -9.95 -4.98 3.28
C GLY A 140 -9.15 -4.02 4.17
N ILE A 141 -9.39 -2.72 4.07
CA ILE A 141 -8.73 -1.69 4.88
C ILE A 141 -9.46 -1.59 6.22
N ARG A 142 -8.74 -1.79 7.32
CA ARG A 142 -9.25 -1.66 8.69
C ARG A 142 -8.88 -0.29 9.26
N HIS A 143 -9.51 0.10 10.37
CA HIS A 143 -9.14 1.36 11.03
C HIS A 143 -7.71 1.28 11.59
N GLU A 144 -7.35 0.13 12.13
CA GLU A 144 -5.97 -0.23 12.44
C GLU A 144 -5.75 -1.70 12.11
N ALA A 145 -4.53 -2.03 11.70
CA ALA A 145 -4.16 -3.40 11.35
C ALA A 145 -2.65 -3.59 11.35
N SER A 146 -2.23 -4.84 11.51
CA SER A 146 -0.87 -5.30 11.32
C SER A 146 -0.82 -6.53 10.42
N TYR A 147 0.24 -6.57 9.62
CA TYR A 147 0.55 -7.65 8.69
C TYR A 147 1.97 -8.12 8.93
N VAL A 148 2.17 -9.43 8.97
CA VAL A 148 3.52 -9.97 8.83
C VAL A 148 3.97 -9.74 7.40
N ILE A 149 5.10 -9.07 7.23
CA ILE A 149 5.70 -8.79 5.93
C ILE A 149 7.06 -9.46 5.78
N SER A 150 7.38 -9.87 4.56
CA SER A 150 8.66 -10.47 4.20
C SER A 150 9.00 -10.19 2.75
N VAL A 151 10.26 -9.90 2.47
CA VAL A 151 10.75 -9.62 1.11
C VAL A 151 10.93 -10.93 0.38
N ARG A 152 10.32 -11.04 -0.80
CA ARG A 152 10.49 -12.18 -1.70
C ARG A 152 11.90 -12.18 -2.26
N ASN A 153 12.52 -13.36 -2.28
CA ASN A 153 13.77 -13.59 -2.97
C ASN A 153 13.55 -13.49 -4.49
N PRO A 154 14.17 -12.51 -5.17
CA PRO A 154 13.95 -12.30 -6.60
C PRO A 154 14.61 -13.36 -7.48
N SER A 155 15.55 -14.16 -6.92
CA SER A 155 16.20 -15.25 -7.65
C SER A 155 15.38 -16.55 -7.69
N LEU A 156 14.22 -16.58 -7.04
CA LEU A 156 13.37 -17.77 -6.96
C LEU A 156 12.01 -17.50 -7.61
N GLU A 157 11.60 -18.41 -8.50
CA GLU A 157 10.26 -18.41 -9.06
C GLU A 157 9.22 -18.82 -8.00
N VAL A 158 8.19 -17.99 -7.87
CA VAL A 158 7.08 -18.19 -6.94
C VAL A 158 5.79 -17.91 -7.68
N SER A 159 4.91 -18.91 -7.76
CA SER A 159 3.60 -18.76 -8.40
C SER A 159 2.74 -17.70 -7.69
N GLY A 160 1.95 -16.97 -8.48
CA GLY A 160 1.01 -15.95 -7.98
C GLY A 160 1.61 -14.55 -7.82
N PHE A 161 2.89 -14.36 -8.14
CA PHE A 161 3.58 -13.07 -8.10
C PHE A 161 3.93 -12.55 -9.50
N PRO A 162 4.10 -11.23 -9.69
CA PRO A 162 4.58 -10.67 -10.94
C PRO A 162 5.96 -11.19 -11.34
N ASP A 163 6.17 -11.31 -12.65
CA ASP A 163 7.48 -11.53 -13.27
C ASP A 163 8.22 -10.18 -13.35
N ALA A 164 8.70 -9.75 -12.20
CA ALA A 164 9.46 -8.51 -12.00
C ALA A 164 10.54 -8.78 -10.95
N SER A 165 11.64 -8.04 -10.98
CA SER A 165 12.77 -8.28 -10.08
C SER A 165 13.50 -6.98 -9.74
N PRO A 166 13.68 -6.66 -8.45
CA PRO A 166 14.44 -5.51 -8.01
C PRO A 166 15.91 -5.66 -8.38
N ASP A 167 16.54 -4.55 -8.75
CA ASP A 167 17.98 -4.50 -9.01
C ASP A 167 18.79 -4.40 -7.71
N TYR A 168 18.66 -5.40 -6.84
CA TYR A 168 19.40 -5.42 -5.58
C TYR A 168 20.92 -5.51 -5.82
N PRO A 169 21.74 -4.73 -5.10
CA PRO A 169 23.18 -4.92 -5.05
C PRO A 169 23.55 -6.27 -4.43
N ALA A 170 24.80 -6.69 -4.64
CA ALA A 170 25.27 -8.00 -4.21
C ALA A 170 25.10 -8.24 -2.70
N HIS A 171 25.28 -7.22 -1.85
CA HIS A 171 25.14 -7.38 -0.41
C HIS A 171 23.70 -7.71 0.00
N LEU A 172 22.70 -7.07 -0.62
CA LEU A 172 21.29 -7.40 -0.39
C LEU A 172 20.89 -8.75 -1.00
N LYS A 173 21.35 -9.06 -2.23
CA LYS A 173 21.15 -10.40 -2.84
C LYS A 173 21.69 -11.52 -1.95
N ASN A 174 22.85 -11.31 -1.33
CA ASN A 174 23.46 -12.29 -0.42
C ASN A 174 22.66 -12.51 0.87
N LYS A 175 21.86 -11.54 1.35
CA LYS A 175 21.01 -11.71 2.55
C LYS A 175 19.99 -12.84 2.36
N PHE A 176 19.53 -13.10 1.13
CA PHE A 176 18.51 -14.10 0.86
C PHE A 176 19.00 -15.54 1.03
N GLY A 177 20.24 -15.83 0.63
CA GLY A 177 20.74 -17.20 0.50
C GLY A 177 19.75 -18.07 -0.29
N ASP A 178 19.42 -19.25 0.23
CA ASP A 178 18.45 -20.18 -0.38
C ASP A 178 17.00 -19.95 0.09
N LYS A 179 16.75 -18.92 0.92
CA LYS A 179 15.42 -18.67 1.48
C LYS A 179 14.51 -18.04 0.43
N ARG A 180 13.25 -18.49 0.36
CA ARG A 180 12.22 -17.90 -0.51
C ARG A 180 11.82 -16.48 -0.11
N TRP A 181 11.89 -16.19 1.17
CA TRP A 181 11.58 -14.88 1.74
C TRP A 181 12.50 -14.60 2.92
N ILE A 182 12.80 -13.34 3.15
CA ILE A 182 13.53 -12.88 4.32
C ILE A 182 12.73 -11.80 5.05
N ARG A 183 13.04 -11.65 6.34
CA ARG A 183 12.57 -10.54 7.16
C ARG A 183 13.17 -9.22 6.65
N ILE A 184 12.55 -8.12 7.01
CA ILE A 184 13.07 -6.78 6.74
C ILE A 184 13.77 -6.35 8.01
N ASP A 185 15.07 -6.62 8.08
CA ASP A 185 15.96 -6.17 9.14
C ASP A 185 16.59 -4.80 8.84
N ASP A 186 16.27 -4.26 7.66
CA ASP A 186 16.91 -3.10 7.06
C ASP A 186 15.97 -2.51 6.00
N SER A 187 15.61 -1.24 6.14
CA SER A 187 14.70 -0.54 5.22
C SER A 187 15.29 -0.39 3.81
N GLU A 188 16.60 -0.58 3.62
CA GLU A 188 17.23 -0.61 2.30
C GLU A 188 16.58 -1.67 1.39
N LEU A 189 16.12 -2.80 1.95
CA LEU A 189 15.40 -3.83 1.20
C LEU A 189 14.10 -3.34 0.53
N LEU A 190 13.55 -2.21 0.99
CA LEU A 190 12.33 -1.62 0.44
C LEU A 190 12.63 -0.56 -0.63
N ASN A 191 13.88 -0.12 -0.74
CA ASN A 191 14.33 0.99 -1.60
C ASN A 191 14.74 0.54 -3.00
N TYR A 192 14.08 -0.48 -3.54
CA TYR A 192 14.25 -0.92 -4.92
C TYR A 192 12.89 -1.10 -5.60
N GLU A 193 12.70 -0.50 -6.77
CA GLU A 193 11.55 -0.80 -7.63
C GLU A 193 11.50 -2.31 -7.92
N ASP A 194 10.31 -2.83 -8.17
CA ASP A 194 10.01 -4.25 -8.32
C ASP A 194 10.29 -5.12 -7.09
N ALA A 195 10.70 -4.54 -5.94
CA ALA A 195 10.76 -5.28 -4.69
C ALA A 195 9.36 -5.79 -4.31
N GLN A 196 9.24 -7.11 -4.14
CA GLN A 196 7.97 -7.77 -3.84
C GLN A 196 7.94 -8.26 -2.40
N LEU A 197 6.84 -8.01 -1.72
CA LEU A 197 6.60 -8.38 -0.34
C LEU A 197 5.41 -9.34 -0.25
N VAL A 198 5.53 -10.35 0.61
CA VAL A 198 4.39 -11.15 1.07
C VAL A 198 3.72 -10.39 2.20
N LEU A 199 2.39 -10.35 2.22
CA LEU A 199 1.60 -9.89 3.37
C LEU A 199 0.76 -11.04 3.91
N VAL A 200 0.74 -11.18 5.23
CA VAL A 200 -0.14 -12.11 5.93
C VAL A 200 -0.82 -11.35 7.07
N GLY A 201 -2.16 -11.35 7.11
CA GLY A 201 -2.92 -10.67 8.15
C GLY A 201 -2.54 -11.20 9.55
N ALA A 202 -2.29 -10.29 10.50
CA ALA A 202 -1.84 -10.65 11.84
C ALA A 202 -2.82 -10.22 12.94
N LYS A 203 -3.05 -8.91 13.11
CA LYS A 203 -3.95 -8.38 14.15
C LYS A 203 -4.62 -7.09 13.69
N ASP A 204 -5.85 -6.87 14.10
CA ASP A 204 -6.63 -5.64 13.95
C ASP A 204 -6.86 -4.89 15.28
N ASP A 205 -6.26 -5.38 16.37
CA ASP A 205 -6.04 -4.66 17.63
C ASP A 205 -4.54 -4.52 17.87
N LEU A 206 -4.07 -3.27 17.93
CA LEU A 206 -2.66 -2.92 18.07
C LEU A 206 -2.27 -2.47 19.48
N SER A 207 -3.17 -2.57 20.47
CA SER A 207 -2.91 -2.14 21.85
C SER A 207 -1.67 -2.78 22.49
N ASP A 208 -1.39 -4.03 22.13
CA ASP A 208 -0.27 -4.83 22.67
C ASP A 208 0.99 -4.85 21.79
N THR A 209 1.01 -4.17 20.63
CA THR A 209 2.17 -4.21 19.71
C THR A 209 3.29 -3.27 20.15
N GLY A 210 2.97 -2.23 20.91
CA GLY A 210 3.91 -1.16 21.27
C GLY A 210 4.26 -0.24 20.11
N ALA A 211 3.53 -0.30 19.00
CA ALA A 211 3.79 0.51 17.81
C ALA A 211 3.46 2.01 18.05
N ASP A 212 4.37 2.90 17.68
CA ASP A 212 4.17 4.35 17.72
C ASP A 212 3.48 4.82 16.43
N LEU A 213 2.15 4.76 16.47
CA LEU A 213 1.29 5.24 15.38
C LEU A 213 0.72 6.64 15.69
N SER A 214 1.45 7.43 16.46
CA SER A 214 1.10 8.82 16.72
C SER A 214 1.52 9.73 15.56
N GLY A 215 0.81 10.84 15.39
CA GLY A 215 1.05 11.79 14.30
C GLY A 215 -0.24 12.39 13.76
N LYS A 216 -0.09 13.35 12.85
CA LYS A 216 -1.18 13.97 12.10
C LYS A 216 -0.79 13.96 10.62
N PRO A 217 -0.94 12.82 9.95
CA PRO A 217 -0.65 12.75 8.51
C PRO A 217 -1.56 13.74 7.77
N ASP A 218 -1.10 14.22 6.63
CA ASP A 218 -1.87 15.04 5.69
C ASP A 218 -1.44 14.65 4.28
N LEU A 219 -2.16 13.71 3.68
CA LEU A 219 -1.94 13.13 2.37
C LEU A 219 -1.75 14.20 1.29
N PHE A 220 -2.51 15.29 1.36
CA PHE A 220 -2.42 16.36 0.37
C PHE A 220 -1.16 17.20 0.56
N ALA A 221 -0.76 17.47 1.80
CA ALA A 221 0.52 18.10 2.08
C ALA A 221 1.70 17.18 1.75
N THR A 222 1.66 15.92 2.22
CA THR A 222 2.69 14.91 2.05
C THR A 222 2.98 14.66 0.57
N LEU A 223 1.95 14.54 -0.27
CA LEU A 223 2.11 14.29 -1.72
C LEU A 223 2.09 15.57 -2.58
N GLU A 224 2.10 16.75 -1.97
CA GLU A 224 1.99 18.05 -2.63
C GLU A 224 0.79 18.16 -3.60
N LEU A 225 -0.34 17.54 -3.23
CA LEU A 225 -1.55 17.49 -4.02
C LEU A 225 -2.51 18.63 -3.64
N LYS A 226 -3.21 19.17 -4.64
CA LYS A 226 -4.29 20.13 -4.40
C LYS A 226 -5.58 19.36 -4.12
N LYS A 227 -6.04 19.33 -2.87
CA LYS A 227 -7.26 18.62 -2.44
C LYS A 227 -8.47 18.80 -3.37
N ARG A 228 -8.67 20.01 -3.91
CA ARG A 228 -9.78 20.33 -4.83
C ARG A 228 -9.73 19.64 -6.19
N ASP A 229 -8.58 19.09 -6.58
CA ASP A 229 -8.36 18.42 -7.87
C ASP A 229 -8.49 16.89 -7.73
N TRP A 230 -8.90 16.39 -6.56
CA TRP A 230 -8.98 14.96 -6.25
C TRP A 230 -10.35 14.57 -5.72
N PRO A 231 -10.86 13.38 -6.07
CA PRO A 231 -12.07 12.86 -5.48
C PRO A 231 -11.82 12.48 -4.02
N THR A 232 -12.60 13.03 -3.08
CA THR A 232 -12.35 12.86 -1.63
C THR A 232 -13.48 12.17 -0.89
N LYS A 233 -14.54 11.77 -1.58
CA LYS A 233 -15.68 11.11 -0.95
C LYS A 233 -15.28 9.83 -0.19
N SER A 234 -14.39 9.02 -0.76
CA SER A 234 -13.89 7.80 -0.11
C SER A 234 -13.04 8.08 1.12
N LEU A 235 -12.17 9.08 1.06
CA LEU A 235 -11.35 9.50 2.20
C LEU A 235 -12.19 10.11 3.34
N ASN A 236 -13.18 10.94 3.02
CA ASN A 236 -13.93 11.71 4.02
C ASN A 236 -15.16 10.97 4.57
N LYS A 237 -15.86 10.20 3.74
CA LYS A 237 -17.15 9.56 4.09
C LYS A 237 -17.10 8.03 4.10
N GLY A 238 -16.02 7.43 3.59
CA GLY A 238 -15.91 5.99 3.45
C GLY A 238 -16.80 5.36 2.38
N GLU A 239 -17.39 6.17 1.50
CA GLU A 239 -18.20 5.72 0.36
C GLU A 239 -17.36 5.73 -0.92
N PHE A 240 -17.64 4.85 -1.87
CA PHE A 240 -16.97 4.94 -3.17
C PHE A 240 -17.23 6.29 -3.84
N ALA A 241 -16.16 6.86 -4.42
CA ALA A 241 -16.20 8.09 -5.18
C ALA A 241 -16.53 7.82 -6.65
N ASP A 242 -17.28 8.74 -7.26
CA ASP A 242 -17.39 8.85 -8.71
C ASP A 242 -16.12 9.56 -9.20
N PRO A 243 -15.26 8.88 -9.98
CA PRO A 243 -14.00 9.45 -10.42
C PRO A 243 -14.15 10.57 -11.46
N ASN A 244 -15.32 10.72 -12.07
CA ASN A 244 -15.59 11.65 -13.17
C ASN A 244 -16.49 12.83 -12.74
N ASN A 245 -17.08 12.78 -11.53
CA ASN A 245 -18.06 13.76 -11.09
C ASN A 245 -17.96 14.05 -9.57
N GLU A 246 -16.97 14.85 -9.17
CA GLU A 246 -17.01 15.55 -7.89
C GLU A 246 -17.07 17.07 -8.15
N GLY A 247 -18.25 17.65 -7.94
CA GLY A 247 -18.50 19.10 -7.96
C GLY A 247 -18.18 19.79 -6.64
#